data_AF-A0A9J6BDL4-F1
#
_entry.id   AF-A0A9J6BDL4-F1
#
_cell.length_a   1.000
_cell.length_b   1.000
_cell.length_c   1.000
_cell.angle_alpha   90.00
_cell.angle_beta   90.00
_cell.angle_gamma   90.00
#
_symmetry.space_group_name_H-M   'P 1'
#
loop_
_entity.id
_entity.type
_entity.pdbx_description
1 polymer ?
#
loop_
_entity_poly.entity_id
_entity_poly.type
_entity_poly.pdbx_seq_one_letter_code
_entity_poly.pdbx_strand_id
1 'polypeptide(L)'
;MKFLILALCVVAAIADPHWTELDSTEANLIMTAWNKVKTQESDILYAIFKTYPDIQNKFPQFTGKDLDSIKGSAAFAVHATRIVSFMTQVFGLFGHDGTEPAMKTLMNEMGQNHKGRGVTKAQFNEFRTAFMTYMKSHSPFGDNVQTAFNKAFDTMYYVIFENLDGHTVN
;
A
#
# COMPACT_ATOMS: atom_id res chain seq x y z
N MET A 1 -24.40 33.57 -39.94
CA MET A 1 -23.32 32.57 -40.12
C MET A 1 -22.74 32.29 -38.75
N LYS A 2 -22.78 31.03 -38.31
CA LYS A 2 -22.23 30.54 -37.04
C LYS A 2 -20.72 30.51 -37.17
N PHE A 3 -19.99 31.27 -36.34
CA PHE A 3 -18.56 31.07 -36.16
C PHE A 3 -18.32 30.56 -34.74
N LEU A 4 -17.68 29.40 -34.69
CA LEU A 4 -17.41 28.56 -33.55
C LEU A 4 -16.46 29.27 -32.57
N ILE A 5 -16.93 29.54 -31.36
CA ILE A 5 -16.05 29.81 -30.22
C ILE A 5 -15.63 28.44 -29.67
N LEU A 6 -14.52 27.93 -30.20
CA LEU A 6 -13.79 26.82 -29.59
C LEU A 6 -13.06 27.39 -28.37
N ALA A 7 -13.75 27.41 -27.24
CA ALA A 7 -13.13 27.62 -25.95
C ALA A 7 -12.20 26.43 -25.68
N LEU A 8 -10.89 26.66 -25.80
CA LEU A 8 -9.88 25.79 -25.20
C LEU A 8 -10.08 25.83 -23.68
N CYS A 9 -10.92 24.95 -23.16
CA CYS A 9 -10.87 24.56 -21.75
C CYS A 9 -9.63 23.69 -21.58
N VAL A 10 -8.45 24.32 -21.52
CA VAL A 10 -7.29 23.68 -20.87
C VAL A 10 -7.64 23.69 -19.39
N VAL A 11 -8.37 22.66 -18.97
CA VAL A 11 -8.38 22.28 -17.56
C VAL A 11 -6.95 21.82 -17.32
N ALA A 12 -6.10 22.73 -16.86
CA ALA A 12 -4.86 22.32 -16.22
C ALA A 12 -5.33 21.37 -15.12
N ALA A 13 -5.07 20.08 -15.29
CA ALA A 13 -5.20 19.13 -14.20
C ALA A 13 -4.32 19.70 -13.09
N ILE A 14 -4.95 20.33 -12.10
CA ILE A 14 -4.31 20.74 -10.88
C ILE A 14 -3.83 19.42 -10.27
N ALA A 15 -2.54 19.13 -10.49
CA ALA A 15 -1.90 17.99 -9.89
C ALA A 15 -2.20 18.05 -8.39
N ASP A 16 -2.72 16.96 -7.84
CA ASP A 16 -2.99 16.88 -6.41
C ASP A 16 -1.64 17.11 -5.69
N PRO A 17 -1.49 18.20 -4.91
CA PRO A 17 -0.21 18.57 -4.32
C PRO A 17 0.29 17.55 -3.28
N HIS A 18 -0.57 16.63 -2.84
CA HIS A 18 -0.24 15.55 -1.93
C HIS A 18 0.04 14.22 -2.65
N TRP A 19 -0.31 14.12 -3.94
CA TRP A 19 0.06 12.98 -4.78
C TRP A 19 1.53 13.09 -5.19
N THR A 20 2.37 12.25 -4.58
CA THR A 20 3.78 12.23 -4.92
C THR A 20 4.04 11.14 -5.96
N GLU A 21 4.21 11.55 -7.22
CA GLU A 21 4.52 10.63 -8.32
C GLU A 21 5.91 10.00 -8.12
N LEU A 22 5.99 8.67 -8.14
CA LEU A 22 7.26 7.95 -8.20
C LEU A 22 7.73 7.90 -9.64
N ASP A 23 8.98 8.24 -9.90
CA ASP A 23 9.55 8.06 -11.24
C ASP A 23 9.83 6.58 -11.53
N SER A 24 10.12 6.26 -12.80
CA SER A 24 10.38 4.90 -13.24
C SER A 24 11.63 4.28 -12.59
N THR A 25 12.60 5.09 -12.15
CA THR A 25 13.79 4.63 -11.45
C THR A 25 13.44 4.20 -10.03
N GLU A 26 12.70 5.04 -9.29
CA GLU A 26 12.19 4.74 -7.95
C GLU A 26 11.27 3.51 -7.95
N ALA A 27 10.35 3.44 -8.92
CA ALA A 27 9.47 2.28 -9.08
C ALA A 27 10.26 0.99 -9.34
N ASN A 28 11.31 1.05 -10.18
CA ASN A 28 12.17 -0.09 -10.44
C ASN A 28 12.98 -0.52 -9.20
N LEU A 29 13.42 0.42 -8.36
CA LEU A 29 14.06 0.10 -7.07
C LEU A 29 13.12 -0.68 -6.15
N ILE A 30 11.87 -0.22 -6.01
CA ILE A 30 10.84 -0.90 -5.23
C ILE A 30 10.61 -2.32 -5.77
N MET A 31 10.36 -2.45 -7.08
CA MET A 31 10.06 -3.74 -7.68
C MET A 31 11.25 -4.71 -7.59
N THR A 32 12.48 -4.22 -7.72
CA THR A 32 13.69 -5.05 -7.58
C THR A 32 13.80 -5.64 -6.17
N ALA A 33 13.58 -4.82 -5.13
CA ALA A 33 13.59 -5.29 -3.75
C ALA A 33 12.38 -6.20 -3.45
N TRP A 34 11.18 -5.80 -3.88
CA TRP A 34 9.93 -6.54 -3.68
C TRP A 34 9.97 -7.94 -4.30
N ASN A 35 10.52 -8.07 -5.51
CA ASN A 35 10.65 -9.35 -6.20
C ASN A 35 11.50 -10.39 -5.44
N LYS A 36 12.32 -9.98 -4.48
CA LYS A 36 13.09 -10.91 -3.63
C LYS A 36 12.25 -11.59 -2.57
N VAL A 37 11.13 -10.98 -2.17
CA VAL A 37 10.38 -11.43 -1.00
C VAL A 37 8.90 -11.69 -1.25
N LYS A 38 8.34 -11.23 -2.37
CA LYS A 38 6.90 -11.33 -2.64
C LYS A 38 6.33 -12.76 -2.66
N THR A 39 7.16 -13.78 -2.75
CA THR A 39 6.75 -15.20 -2.65
C THR A 39 6.88 -15.77 -1.24
N GLN A 40 7.13 -14.92 -0.25
CA GLN A 40 7.26 -15.26 1.18
C GLN A 40 6.10 -14.64 1.95
N GLU A 41 4.87 -14.78 1.43
CA GLU A 41 3.70 -14.06 1.92
C GLU A 41 3.44 -14.31 3.40
N SER A 42 3.46 -15.58 3.81
CA SER A 42 3.27 -15.98 5.20
C SER A 42 4.38 -15.42 6.10
N ASP A 43 5.62 -15.32 5.63
CA ASP A 43 6.71 -14.76 6.44
C ASP A 43 6.56 -13.25 6.63
N ILE A 44 6.12 -12.53 5.59
CA ILE A 44 5.80 -11.09 5.66
C ILE A 44 4.70 -10.86 6.70
N LEU A 45 3.57 -11.57 6.58
CA LEU A 45 2.44 -11.40 7.52
C LEU A 45 2.82 -11.81 8.95
N TYR A 46 3.59 -12.90 9.09
CA TYR A 46 4.09 -13.34 10.38
C TYR A 46 4.98 -12.27 11.04
N ALA A 47 5.90 -11.66 10.30
CA ALA A 47 6.77 -10.60 10.83
C ALA A 47 5.97 -9.38 11.30
N ILE A 48 4.90 -9.02 10.57
CA ILE A 48 4.00 -7.92 10.95
C ILE A 48 3.27 -8.24 12.25
N PHE A 49 2.59 -9.40 12.34
CA PHE A 49 1.87 -9.78 13.55
C PHE A 49 2.79 -9.99 14.75
N LYS A 50 4.01 -10.50 14.53
CA LYS A 50 5.01 -10.69 15.59
C LYS A 50 5.46 -9.35 16.18
N THR A 51 5.63 -8.34 15.33
CA THR A 51 6.06 -6.99 15.74
C THR A 51 4.91 -6.21 16.38
N TYR A 52 3.70 -6.34 15.83
CA TYR A 52 2.50 -5.62 16.25
C TYR A 52 1.31 -6.59 16.44
N PRO A 53 1.19 -7.24 17.61
CA PRO A 53 0.12 -8.20 17.89
C PRO A 53 -1.29 -7.59 17.92
N ASP A 54 -1.41 -6.28 18.13
CA ASP A 54 -2.68 -5.56 18.04
C ASP A 54 -3.25 -5.58 16.61
N ILE A 55 -2.39 -5.63 15.58
CA ILE A 55 -2.80 -5.82 14.19
C ILE A 55 -3.39 -7.24 14.02
N GLN A 56 -2.75 -8.28 14.58
CA GLN A 56 -3.31 -9.65 14.56
C GLN A 56 -4.72 -9.68 15.19
N ASN A 57 -4.93 -8.94 16.27
CA ASN A 57 -6.19 -8.90 17.00
C ASN A 57 -7.35 -8.27 16.18
N LYS A 58 -7.06 -7.59 15.07
CA LYS A 58 -8.08 -7.12 14.12
C LYS A 58 -8.62 -8.21 13.19
N PHE A 59 -8.02 -9.39 13.19
CA PHE A 59 -8.45 -10.53 12.37
C PHE A 59 -9.23 -11.54 13.23
N PRO A 60 -10.56 -11.63 13.14
CA PRO A 60 -11.35 -12.52 13.97
C PRO A 60 -10.93 -13.99 13.91
N GLN A 61 -10.38 -14.45 12.78
CA GLN A 61 -9.90 -15.83 12.64
C GLN A 61 -8.55 -16.10 13.35
N PHE A 62 -7.81 -15.07 13.75
CA PHE A 62 -6.46 -15.14 14.32
C PHE A 62 -6.35 -14.52 15.72
N THR A 63 -7.29 -13.67 16.12
CA THR A 63 -7.30 -13.02 17.44
C THR A 63 -7.26 -14.06 18.57
N GLY A 64 -6.41 -13.82 19.57
CA GLY A 64 -6.20 -14.72 20.72
C GLY A 64 -5.48 -16.05 20.41
N LYS A 65 -5.10 -16.31 19.16
CA LYS A 65 -4.33 -17.51 18.80
C LYS A 65 -2.83 -17.25 18.92
N ASP A 66 -2.09 -18.28 19.33
CA ASP A 66 -0.64 -18.26 19.26
C ASP A 66 -0.17 -18.16 17.80
N LEU A 67 0.70 -17.18 17.52
CA LEU A 67 1.11 -16.86 16.14
C LEU A 67 1.90 -18.01 15.49
N ASP A 68 2.75 -18.69 16.26
CA ASP A 68 3.55 -19.81 15.77
C ASP A 68 2.65 -20.99 15.38
N SER A 69 1.58 -21.22 16.14
CA SER A 69 0.58 -22.26 15.84
C SER A 69 -0.24 -22.00 14.56
N ILE A 70 -0.44 -20.74 14.16
CA ILE A 70 -1.29 -20.39 13.00
C ILE A 70 -0.51 -20.14 11.71
N LYS A 71 0.80 -19.88 11.78
CA LYS A 71 1.63 -19.53 10.61
C LYS A 71 1.52 -20.53 9.46
N GLY A 72 1.50 -21.83 9.78
CA GLY A 72 1.41 -22.93 8.81
C GLY A 72 -0.01 -23.25 8.31
N SER A 73 -1.02 -22.53 8.80
CA SER A 73 -2.42 -22.83 8.45
C SER A 73 -2.80 -22.27 7.08
N ALA A 74 -3.71 -22.96 6.38
CA ALA A 74 -4.24 -22.51 5.10
C ALA A 74 -4.92 -21.13 5.20
N ALA A 75 -5.62 -20.86 6.32
CA ALA A 75 -6.27 -19.57 6.54
C ALA A 75 -5.26 -18.42 6.63
N PHE A 76 -4.12 -18.65 7.27
CA PHE A 76 -3.03 -17.67 7.37
C PHE A 76 -2.42 -17.40 5.99
N ALA A 77 -2.08 -18.45 5.25
CA ALA A 77 -1.56 -18.35 3.89
C ALA A 77 -2.52 -17.57 2.95
N VAL A 78 -3.81 -17.89 2.96
CA VAL A 78 -4.82 -17.19 2.16
C VAL A 78 -4.86 -15.70 2.46
N HIS A 79 -4.79 -15.32 3.75
CA HIS A 79 -4.81 -13.91 4.11
C HIS A 79 -3.52 -13.20 3.71
N ALA A 80 -2.38 -13.83 3.93
CA ALA A 80 -1.08 -13.33 3.53
C ALA A 80 -1.00 -13.07 2.02
N THR A 81 -1.47 -14.02 1.20
CA THR A 81 -1.52 -13.87 -0.27
C THR A 81 -2.38 -12.68 -0.71
N ARG A 82 -3.49 -12.37 -0.02
CA ARG A 82 -4.33 -11.21 -0.35
C ARG A 82 -3.57 -9.89 -0.16
N ILE A 83 -2.85 -9.76 0.96
CA ILE A 83 -2.05 -8.55 1.25
C ILE A 83 -0.94 -8.40 0.21
N VAL A 84 -0.14 -9.44 0.00
CA VAL A 84 0.98 -9.39 -0.95
C VAL A 84 0.51 -9.16 -2.38
N SER A 85 -0.59 -9.78 -2.80
CA SER A 85 -1.17 -9.53 -4.13
C SER A 85 -1.54 -8.07 -4.32
N PHE A 86 -2.17 -7.45 -3.32
CA PHE A 86 -2.49 -6.02 -3.35
C PHE A 86 -1.22 -5.16 -3.43
N MET A 87 -0.23 -5.40 -2.57
CA MET A 87 1.03 -4.65 -2.61
C MET A 87 1.73 -4.80 -3.96
N THR A 88 1.72 -6.01 -4.53
CA THR A 88 2.29 -6.29 -5.87
C THR A 88 1.57 -5.52 -6.96
N GLN A 89 0.24 -5.48 -6.92
CA GLN A 89 -0.57 -4.71 -7.87
C GLN A 89 -0.22 -3.23 -7.81
N VAL A 90 -0.17 -2.66 -6.61
CA VAL A 90 0.09 -1.22 -6.39
C VAL A 90 1.51 -0.84 -6.78
N PHE A 91 2.51 -1.62 -6.33
CA PHE A 91 3.90 -1.37 -6.69
C PHE A 91 4.15 -1.49 -8.20
N GLY A 92 3.40 -2.35 -8.89
CA GLY A 92 3.47 -2.48 -10.35
C GLY A 92 2.80 -1.33 -11.12
N LEU A 93 2.08 -0.42 -10.46
CA LEU A 93 1.47 0.75 -11.09
C LEU A 93 2.37 2.00 -10.98
N PHE A 94 3.22 2.09 -9.95
CA PHE A 94 4.13 3.24 -9.82
C PHE A 94 5.09 3.37 -11.02
N GLY A 95 5.41 4.62 -11.38
CA GLY A 95 6.34 4.92 -12.48
C GLY A 95 5.75 4.71 -13.88
N HIS A 96 4.43 4.52 -13.99
CA HIS A 96 3.72 4.35 -15.25
C HIS A 96 2.69 5.46 -15.47
N ASP A 97 2.79 6.15 -16.60
CA ASP A 97 1.88 7.24 -16.97
C ASP A 97 0.41 6.79 -17.00
N GLY A 98 -0.48 7.65 -16.51
CA GLY A 98 -1.93 7.43 -16.55
C GLY A 98 -2.48 6.38 -15.58
N THR A 99 -1.66 5.89 -14.64
CA THR A 99 -2.09 4.89 -13.64
C THR A 99 -2.63 5.51 -12.34
N GLU A 100 -2.44 6.82 -12.11
CA GLU A 100 -2.93 7.55 -10.93
C GLU A 100 -4.42 7.28 -10.62
N PRO A 101 -5.37 7.38 -11.57
CA PRO A 101 -6.79 7.13 -11.27
C PRO A 101 -7.07 5.69 -10.78
N ALA A 102 -6.35 4.72 -11.33
CA ALA A 102 -6.47 3.32 -10.92
C ALA A 102 -5.90 3.12 -9.51
N MET A 103 -4.75 3.73 -9.20
CA MET A 103 -4.17 3.68 -7.86
C MET A 103 -5.07 4.37 -6.83
N LYS A 104 -5.63 5.55 -7.12
CA LYS A 104 -6.60 6.21 -6.24
C LYS A 104 -7.80 5.33 -5.97
N THR A 105 -8.35 4.67 -7.00
CA THR A 105 -9.46 3.71 -6.83
C THR A 105 -9.10 2.60 -5.84
N LEU A 106 -7.94 1.95 -6.03
CA LEU A 106 -7.46 0.88 -5.14
C LEU A 106 -7.24 1.38 -3.70
N MET A 107 -6.66 2.57 -3.52
CA MET A 107 -6.38 3.13 -2.20
C MET A 107 -7.64 3.62 -1.48
N ASN A 108 -8.61 4.18 -2.22
CA ASN A 108 -9.91 4.56 -1.67
C ASN A 108 -10.63 3.32 -1.14
N GLU A 109 -10.73 2.26 -1.94
CA GLU A 109 -11.33 0.99 -1.52
C GLU A 109 -10.59 0.39 -0.31
N MET A 110 -9.26 0.45 -0.30
CA MET A 110 -8.44 0.03 0.84
C MET A 110 -8.83 0.78 2.12
N GLY A 111 -8.85 2.12 2.07
CA GLY A 111 -9.22 2.95 3.22
C GLY A 111 -10.65 2.74 3.70
N GLN A 112 -11.63 2.69 2.79
CA GLN A 112 -13.05 2.47 3.14
C GLN A 112 -13.27 1.11 3.82
N ASN A 113 -12.68 0.05 3.26
CA ASN A 113 -12.77 -1.29 3.83
C ASN A 113 -12.13 -1.38 5.23
N HIS A 114 -11.02 -0.69 5.45
CA HIS A 114 -10.30 -0.72 6.72
C HIS A 114 -10.94 0.19 7.78
N LYS A 115 -11.57 1.30 7.37
CA LYS A 115 -12.46 2.11 8.23
C LYS A 115 -13.59 1.27 8.80
N GLY A 116 -14.29 0.50 7.95
CA GLY A 116 -15.38 -0.39 8.37
C GLY A 116 -14.95 -1.48 9.36
N ARG A 117 -13.65 -1.77 9.44
CA ARG A 117 -13.05 -2.75 10.38
C ARG A 117 -12.46 -2.09 11.63
N GLY A 118 -12.58 -0.77 11.77
CA GLY A 118 -12.02 -0.03 12.90
C GLY A 118 -10.49 -0.06 12.94
N VAL A 119 -9.83 -0.09 11.79
CA VAL A 119 -8.37 0.03 11.66
C VAL A 119 -7.98 1.50 11.68
N THR A 120 -6.96 1.84 12.47
CA THR A 120 -6.55 3.23 12.68
C THR A 120 -5.35 3.61 11.80
N LYS A 121 -5.12 4.92 11.63
CA LYS A 121 -3.89 5.45 10.99
C LYS A 121 -2.62 4.95 11.69
N ALA A 122 -2.66 4.80 13.02
CA ALA A 122 -1.54 4.25 13.79
C ALA A 122 -1.21 2.82 13.35
N GLN A 123 -2.21 1.97 13.18
CA GLN A 123 -2.02 0.58 12.74
C GLN A 123 -1.51 0.45 11.31
N PHE A 124 -1.90 1.37 10.41
CA PHE A 124 -1.25 1.47 9.10
C PHE A 124 0.24 1.83 9.25
N ASN A 125 0.59 2.82 10.08
CA ASN A 125 2.00 3.17 10.30
C ASN A 125 2.82 2.05 10.97
N GLU A 126 2.21 1.27 11.86
CA GLU A 126 2.80 0.05 12.43
C GLU A 126 3.03 -1.01 11.34
N PHE A 127 2.04 -1.24 10.47
CA PHE A 127 2.20 -2.09 9.29
C PHE A 127 3.39 -1.65 8.43
N ARG A 128 3.49 -0.35 8.07
CA ARG A 128 4.64 0.19 7.32
C ARG A 128 5.95 -0.10 8.03
N THR A 129 6.02 0.13 9.34
CA THR A 129 7.24 -0.06 10.12
C THR A 129 7.71 -1.52 10.08
N ALA A 130 6.80 -2.47 10.34
CA ALA A 130 7.14 -3.89 10.30
C ALA A 130 7.45 -4.38 8.87
N PHE A 131 6.68 -3.93 7.88
CA PHE A 131 6.92 -4.24 6.47
C PHE A 131 8.32 -3.76 6.03
N MET A 132 8.66 -2.50 6.31
CA MET A 132 9.96 -1.92 5.96
C MET A 132 11.11 -2.63 6.68
N THR A 133 10.91 -3.02 7.94
CA THR A 133 11.89 -3.83 8.70
C THR A 133 12.10 -5.19 8.05
N TYR A 134 11.02 -5.86 7.62
CA TYR A 134 11.11 -7.12 6.92
C TYR A 134 11.84 -6.98 5.59
N MET A 135 11.49 -5.97 4.78
CA MET A 135 12.15 -5.69 3.50
C MET A 135 13.66 -5.47 3.67
N LYS A 136 14.07 -4.68 4.66
CA LYS A 136 15.49 -4.41 4.97
C LYS A 136 16.29 -5.68 5.26
N SER A 137 15.68 -6.62 5.96
CA SER A 137 16.36 -7.85 6.38
C SER A 137 16.40 -8.94 5.28
N HIS A 138 15.55 -8.84 4.25
CA HIS A 138 15.34 -9.93 3.28
C HIS A 138 15.51 -9.50 1.81
N SER A 139 15.90 -8.25 1.54
CA SER A 139 16.14 -7.76 0.18
C SER A 139 17.31 -6.77 0.15
N PRO A 140 17.92 -6.51 -1.04
CA PRO A 140 18.88 -5.44 -1.18
C PRO A 140 18.23 -4.09 -0.86
N PHE A 141 18.59 -3.49 0.29
CA PHE A 141 17.88 -2.35 0.83
C PHE A 141 18.83 -1.24 1.25
N GLY A 142 19.17 -0.37 0.30
CA GLY A 142 19.97 0.85 0.54
C GLY A 142 19.08 2.08 0.77
N ASP A 143 19.72 3.23 1.04
CA ASP A 143 19.03 4.50 1.32
C ASP A 143 18.11 4.97 0.17
N ASN A 144 18.49 4.68 -1.07
CA ASN A 144 17.67 4.95 -2.25
C ASN A 144 16.39 4.09 -2.28
N VAL A 145 16.51 2.79 -1.97
CA VAL A 145 15.36 1.87 -1.86
C VAL A 145 14.45 2.30 -0.71
N GLN A 146 15.03 2.67 0.44
CA GLN A 146 14.27 3.20 1.57
C GLN A 146 13.48 4.45 1.20
N THR A 147 14.12 5.40 0.52
CA THR A 147 13.50 6.65 0.08
C THR A 147 12.34 6.37 -0.87
N ALA A 148 12.54 5.50 -1.86
CA ALA A 148 11.49 5.12 -2.81
C ALA A 148 10.28 4.46 -2.12
N PHE A 149 10.50 3.49 -1.22
CA PHE A 149 9.41 2.89 -0.46
C PHE A 149 8.70 3.90 0.44
N ASN A 150 9.43 4.81 1.08
CA ASN A 150 8.82 5.84 1.90
C ASN A 150 7.86 6.70 1.08
N LYS A 151 8.32 7.17 -0.08
CA LYS A 151 7.52 7.92 -1.04
C LYS A 151 6.27 7.14 -1.48
N ALA A 152 6.41 5.84 -1.79
CA ALA A 152 5.28 4.98 -2.13
C ALA A 152 4.25 4.90 -1.00
N PHE A 153 4.70 4.64 0.23
CA PHE A 153 3.81 4.58 1.39
C PHE A 153 3.16 5.94 1.70
N ASP A 154 3.88 7.04 1.56
CA ASP A 154 3.33 8.39 1.76
C ASP A 154 2.21 8.67 0.76
N THR A 155 2.42 8.35 -0.53
CA THR A 155 1.40 8.48 -1.59
C THR A 155 0.18 7.59 -1.32
N MET A 156 0.40 6.34 -0.92
CA MET A 156 -0.70 5.43 -0.54
C MET A 156 -1.47 5.96 0.68
N TYR A 157 -0.75 6.40 1.72
CA TYR A 157 -1.33 6.78 3.01
C TYR A 157 -2.06 8.10 2.95
N TYR A 158 -1.67 9.02 2.07
CA TYR A 158 -2.48 10.19 1.78
C TYR A 158 -3.92 9.78 1.42
N VAL A 159 -4.10 8.94 0.39
CA VAL A 159 -5.45 8.52 -0.03
C VAL A 159 -6.14 7.66 1.02
N ILE A 160 -5.44 6.68 1.60
CA ILE A 160 -6.04 5.78 2.60
C ILE A 160 -6.50 6.58 3.83
N PHE A 161 -5.72 7.55 4.31
CA PHE A 161 -6.02 8.28 5.54
C PHE A 161 -7.14 9.29 5.37
N GLU A 162 -7.28 9.91 4.20
CA GLU A 162 -8.47 10.69 3.86
C GLU A 162 -9.73 9.81 3.95
N ASN A 163 -9.67 8.57 3.46
CA ASN A 163 -10.82 7.66 3.53
C ASN A 163 -11.14 7.21 4.96
N LEU A 164 -10.12 7.02 5.81
CA LEU A 164 -10.34 6.76 7.24
C LEU A 164 -11.09 7.93 7.90
N ASP A 165 -10.80 9.16 7.51
CA ASP A 165 -11.49 10.36 8.00
C ASP A 165 -12.88 10.54 7.35
N GLY A 166 -13.13 9.92 6.20
CA GLY A 166 -14.42 9.91 5.52
C GLY A 166 -14.45 10.69 4.22
N HIS A 167 -13.29 10.92 3.62
CA HIS A 167 -13.12 11.68 2.39
C HIS A 167 -12.51 10.79 1.31
N THR A 168 -13.17 10.70 0.15
CA THR A 168 -12.64 10.01 -1.02
C THR A 168 -11.74 10.97 -1.80
N VAL A 169 -10.57 10.49 -2.25
CA VAL A 169 -9.67 11.27 -3.11
C VAL A 169 -9.94 10.93 -4.57
N ASN A 170 -10.21 11.94 -5.40
CA ASN A 170 -10.50 11.77 -6.84
C ASN A 170 -9.29 12.11 -7.71
#